data_AF-A0A7W8HUV2-F1
#
_entry.id   AF-A0A7W8HUV2-F1
#
_cell.length_a   1.000
_cell.length_b   1.000
_cell.length_c   1.000
_cell.angle_alpha   90.00
_cell.angle_beta   90.00
_cell.angle_gamma   90.00
#
_symmetry.space_group_name_H-M   'P 1'
#
loop_
_entity.id
_entity.type
_entity.pdbx_description
1 polymer ?
#
loop_
_entity_poly.entity_id
_entity_poly.type
_entity_poly.pdbx_seq_one_letter_code
_entity_poly.pdbx_strand_id
1 'polypeptide(L)' 'MDINFAENDRRLQDNPTDQDCFRQGHTHFHYGWSRRPWGHWNDDQRAAYDRGYDAASEGK' A
#
# COMPACT_ATOMS: atom_id res chain seq x y z
N MET A 1 17.25 11.18 2.81
CA MET A 1 17.14 10.53 4.12
C MET A 1 16.24 9.33 3.91
N ASP A 2 16.83 8.15 3.74
CA ASP A 2 16.08 6.92 3.51
C ASP A 2 15.36 6.56 4.81
N ILE A 3 14.04 6.73 4.79
CA ILE A 3 13.17 6.24 5.85
C ILE A 3 13.29 4.71 5.81
N ASN A 4 13.74 4.09 6.90
CA ASN A 4 13.85 2.64 6.94
C ASN A 4 12.44 2.01 6.80
N PHE A 5 12.37 0.74 6.36
CA PHE A 5 11.09 0.06 6.09
C PHE A 5 10.11 0.13 7.28
N ALA A 6 10.59 0.02 8.52
CA ALA A 6 9.76 0.05 9.73
C ALA A 6 9.23 1.46 10.05
N GLU A 7 10.01 2.50 9.78
CA GLU A 7 9.56 3.89 9.93
C GLU A 7 8.52 4.26 8.84
N ASN A 8 8.68 3.72 7.63
CA ASN A 8 7.72 3.90 6.56
C ASN A 8 6.42 3.16 6.87
N ASP A 9 6.50 1.91 7.34
CA ASP A 9 5.34 1.11 7.76
C ASP A 9 4.56 1.80 8.88
N ARG A 10 5.27 2.33 9.88
CA ARG A 10 4.65 3.09 10.98
C ARG A 10 3.98 4.38 10.52
N ARG A 11 4.60 5.12 9.59
CA ARG A 11 3.98 6.33 8.99
C ARG A 11 2.70 5.98 8.24
N LEU A 12 2.74 4.91 7.45
CA LEU A 12 1.58 4.44 6.72
C LEU A 12 0.45 4.02 7.67
N GLN A 13 0.76 3.45 8.84
CA GLN A 13 -0.27 3.00 9.81
C GLN A 13 -0.96 4.16 10.53
N ASP A 14 -0.28 5.30 10.69
CA ASP A 14 -0.82 6.41 11.49
C ASP A 14 -1.66 7.38 10.63
N ASN A 15 -1.15 7.77 9.45
CA ASN A 15 -1.85 8.69 8.55
C ASN A 15 -1.37 8.56 7.10
N PRO A 16 -1.79 7.52 6.36
CA PRO A 16 -1.36 7.32 4.99
C PRO A 16 -2.14 8.22 4.04
N THR A 17 -1.42 8.73 3.03
CA THR A 17 -2.05 9.35 1.86
C THR A 17 -2.58 8.28 0.90
N ASP A 18 -3.44 8.65 -0.05
CA ASP A 18 -3.91 7.71 -1.07
C ASP A 18 -2.76 7.19 -1.95
N GLN A 19 -1.79 8.05 -2.24
CA GLN A 19 -0.59 7.68 -3.01
C GLN A 19 0.28 6.66 -2.26
N ASP A 20 0.39 6.85 -0.94
CA ASP A 20 1.06 5.93 -0.04
C ASP A 20 0.37 4.55 -0.03
N CYS A 21 -0.96 4.52 0.03
CA CYS A 21 -1.77 3.30 -0.05
C CYS A 21 -1.59 2.58 -1.39
N PHE A 22 -1.64 3.33 -2.51
CA PHE A 22 -1.40 2.80 -3.86
C PHE A 22 -0.01 2.15 -3.97
N ARG A 23 1.03 2.85 -3.50
CA ARG A 23 2.40 2.34 -3.54
C ARG A 23 2.57 1.09 -2.69
N GLN A 24 1.88 1.01 -1.55
CA GLN A 24 1.85 -0.18 -0.70
C GLN A 24 1.22 -1.38 -1.43
N GLY A 25 0.08 -1.19 -2.10
CA GLY A 25 -0.57 -2.24 -2.89
C GLY A 25 0.33 -2.76 -4.02
N HIS A 26 0.96 -1.84 -4.75
CA HIS A 26 1.92 -2.17 -5.81
C HIS A 26 3.13 -2.96 -5.26
N THR A 27 3.63 -2.55 -4.09
CA THR A 27 4.74 -3.23 -3.40
C THR A 27 4.34 -4.64 -2.97
N HIS A 28 3.19 -4.79 -2.31
CA HIS A 28 2.68 -6.10 -1.87
C HIS A 28 2.64 -7.13 -3.01
N PHE A 29 2.17 -6.74 -4.19
CA PHE A 29 2.14 -7.63 -5.35
C PHE A 29 3.54 -8.12 -5.75
N HIS A 30 4.52 -7.22 -5.90
CA HIS A 30 5.88 -7.60 -6.32
C HIS A 30 6.60 -8.48 -5.30
N TYR A 31 6.30 -8.31 -4.01
CA TYR A 31 6.81 -9.18 -2.95
C TYR A 31 6.00 -10.48 -2.76
N GLY A 32 4.93 -10.69 -3.54
CA GLY A 32 4.07 -11.87 -3.46
C GLY A 32 3.23 -11.92 -2.17
N TRP A 33 3.00 -10.78 -1.53
CA TRP A 33 2.17 -10.69 -0.33
C TRP A 33 0.69 -10.71 -0.68
N SER A 34 -0.12 -11.21 0.25
CA SER A 34 -1.57 -11.24 0.06
C SER A 34 -2.16 -9.83 -0.06
N ARG A 35 -3.20 -9.71 -0.87
CA ARG A 35 -4.02 -8.50 -1.02
C ARG A 35 -4.84 -8.25 0.26
N ARG A 36 -4.21 -7.67 1.28
CA ARG A 36 -4.80 -7.41 2.59
C ARG A 36 -4.43 -5.98 3.03
N PRO A 37 -5.25 -4.97 2.71
CA PRO A 37 -5.06 -3.63 3.25
C PRO A 37 -5.26 -3.63 4.77
N TRP A 38 -4.77 -2.59 5.44
CA TRP A 38 -4.97 -2.47 6.88
C TRP A 38 -6.42 -2.12 7.22
N GLY A 39 -6.96 -2.81 8.22
CA GLY A 39 -8.40 -2.73 8.55
C GLY A 39 -8.88 -1.37 9.06
N HIS A 40 -7.97 -0.50 9.53
CA HIS A 40 -8.32 0.84 10.01
C HIS A 40 -8.34 1.90 8.90
N TRP A 41 -7.90 1.58 7.68
CA TRP A 41 -7.97 2.49 6.54
C TRP A 41 -9.41 2.77 6.14
N ASN A 42 -9.70 3.98 5.68
CA ASN A 42 -11.00 4.35 5.15
C ASN A 42 -11.24 3.74 3.75
N ASP A 43 -12.43 3.93 3.20
CA ASP A 43 -12.82 3.37 1.90
C ASP A 43 -11.94 3.86 0.74
N ASP A 44 -11.59 5.15 0.72
CA ASP A 44 -10.74 5.73 -0.32
C ASP A 44 -9.32 5.17 -0.29
N GLN A 45 -8.74 5.04 0.90
CA GLN A 45 -7.42 4.45 1.14
C GLN A 45 -7.37 2.98 0.73
N ARG A 46 -8.41 2.21 1.07
CA ARG A 46 -8.54 0.81 0.61
C ARG A 46 -8.63 0.75 -0.91
N ALA A 47 -9.46 1.58 -1.53
CA ALA A 47 -9.60 1.63 -2.98
C ALA A 47 -8.28 2.03 -3.67
N ALA A 48 -7.52 2.96 -3.10
CA ALA A 48 -6.21 3.35 -3.63
C ALA A 48 -5.19 2.20 -3.55
N TYR A 49 -5.15 1.47 -2.43
CA TYR A 49 -4.34 0.26 -2.29
C TYR A 49 -4.73 -0.82 -3.31
N ASP A 50 -6.03 -1.06 -3.45
CA ASP A 50 -6.55 -2.05 -4.39
C ASP A 50 -6.15 -1.73 -5.83
N ARG A 51 -6.30 -0.46 -6.26
CA ARG A 51 -5.84 0.02 -7.57
C ARG A 51 -4.34 -0.20 -7.76
N GLY A 52 -3.53 0.03 -6.72
CA GLY A 52 -2.08 -0.18 -6.80
C GLY A 52 -1.71 -1.66 -6.98
N TYR A 53 -2.42 -2.55 -6.31
CA TYR A 53 -2.23 -3.99 -6.43
C TYR A 53 -2.64 -4.50 -7.81
N ASP A 54 -3.80 -4.07 -8.32
CA ASP A 54 -4.29 -4.46 -9.65
C ASP A 54 -3.36 -3.93 -10.76
N ALA A 55 -2.93 -2.65 -10.68
CA ALA A 55 -2.01 -2.07 -11.66
C ALA A 55 -0.68 -2.83 -11.75
N ALA A 56 -0.15 -3.30 -10.61
CA ALA A 56 1.06 -4.14 -10.58
C ALA A 56 0.83 -5.53 -11.21
N SER A 57 -0.39 -6.05 -11.10
CA SER A 57 -0.79 -7.33 -11.70
C SER A 57 -0.99 -7.27 -13.21
N GLU A 58 -1.47 -6.16 -13.75
CA GLU A 58 -1.70 -5.99 -15.19
C GLU A 58 -0.40 -5.79 -15.99
N GLY A 59 0.69 -5.36 -15.34
CA GLY A 59 1.99 -5.13 -15.97
C GLY A 59 2.89 -6.36 -16.10
N LYS A 60 2.40 -7.57 -15.78
CA LYS A 60 3.16 -8.83 -15.74
C LYS A 60 2.75 -9.78 -16.86
#